data_AF-A0A967SDP3-F1
#
_entry.id   AF-A0A967SDP3-F1
#
_cell.length_a   1.000
_cell.length_b   1.000
_cell.length_c   1.000
_cell.angle_alpha   90.00
_cell.angle_beta   90.00
_cell.angle_gamma   90.00
#
_symmetry.space_group_name_H-M   'P 1'
#
loop_
_entity.id
_entity.type
_entity.pdbx_description
1 polymer ?
#
loop_
_entity_poly.entity_id
_entity_poly.type
_entity_poly.pdbx_seq_one_letter_code
_entity_poly.pdbx_strand_id
1 'polypeptide(L)'
;AHAVLAAVPHLDGPFGVLNADDFYGATAYRLVANHMARQPADGDQAMAGYRLRQTLSPHGGVSRGICDVEDGFLTGIREVLEIRQTARGIVGRPAGSDDEVALTGDERIST
;
A
#
# COMPACT_ATOMS: atom_id res chain seq x y z
N ALA A 1 -11.20 10.40 -0.60
CA ALA A 1 -10.99 11.14 -1.87
C ALA A 1 -11.11 12.68 -1.76
N HIS A 2 -11.71 13.24 -0.70
CA HIS A 2 -11.93 14.70 -0.60
C HIS A 2 -10.65 15.54 -0.74
N ALA A 3 -9.55 15.15 -0.09
CA ALA A 3 -8.29 15.90 -0.15
C ALA A 3 -7.71 16.00 -1.58
N VAL A 4 -7.74 14.89 -2.34
CA VAL A 4 -7.27 14.88 -3.73
C VAL A 4 -8.13 15.79 -4.61
N LEU A 5 -9.47 15.73 -4.45
CA LEU A 5 -10.39 16.58 -5.20
C LEU A 5 -10.20 18.07 -4.87
N ALA A 6 -9.92 18.41 -3.62
CA ALA A 6 -9.63 19.77 -3.21
C ALA A 6 -8.33 20.32 -3.82
N ALA A 7 -7.37 19.44 -4.14
CA ALA A 7 -6.09 19.81 -4.75
C ALA A 7 -6.17 19.99 -6.27
N VAL A 8 -7.21 19.50 -6.95
CA VAL A 8 -7.34 19.55 -8.43
C VAL A 8 -7.04 20.92 -9.05
N PRO A 9 -7.52 22.06 -8.52
CA PRO A 9 -7.22 23.38 -9.11
C PRO A 9 -5.73 23.77 -9.08
N HIS A 10 -4.91 23.02 -8.34
CA HIS A 10 -3.48 23.27 -8.13
C HIS A 10 -2.58 22.22 -8.80
N LEU A 11 -3.15 21.26 -9.53
CA LEU A 11 -2.41 20.18 -10.20
C LEU A 11 -2.38 20.44 -11.71
N ASP A 12 -1.18 20.44 -12.31
CA ASP A 12 -0.97 20.62 -13.74
C ASP A 12 -0.05 19.50 -14.27
N GLY A 13 -0.64 18.33 -14.53
CA GLY A 13 0.04 17.13 -15.03
C GLY A 13 -0.03 15.90 -14.10
N PRO A 14 0.75 14.84 -14.40
CA PRO A 14 0.82 13.64 -13.55
C PRO A 14 1.20 14.00 -12.11
N PHE A 15 0.51 13.40 -11.14
CA PHE A 15 0.72 13.66 -9.72
C PHE A 15 0.75 12.37 -8.90
N GLY A 16 1.37 12.44 -7.73
CA GLY A 16 1.39 11.37 -6.74
C GLY A 16 0.62 11.74 -5.47
N VAL A 17 0.11 10.73 -4.77
CA VAL A 17 -0.54 10.88 -3.46
C VAL A 17 0.25 10.06 -2.46
N LEU A 18 0.56 10.65 -1.30
CA LEU A 18 1.27 10.01 -0.20
C LEU A 18 0.78 10.57 1.14
N ASN A 19 0.86 9.76 2.20
CA ASN A 19 0.61 10.23 3.56
C ASN A 19 1.75 11.16 3.99
N ALA A 20 1.43 12.15 4.80
CA ALA A 20 2.39 13.17 5.22
C ALA A 20 3.34 12.71 6.34
N ASP A 21 2.94 11.67 7.08
CA ASP A 21 3.58 11.15 8.28
C ASP A 21 4.29 9.81 8.08
N ASP A 22 4.20 9.21 6.90
CA ASP A 22 4.86 7.96 6.57
C ASP A 22 6.24 8.17 5.91
N PHE A 23 7.19 7.31 6.29
CA PHE A 23 8.50 7.24 5.65
C PHE A 23 8.56 6.11 4.61
N TYR A 24 8.61 6.49 3.34
CA TYR A 24 8.57 5.56 2.20
C TYR A 24 9.96 5.14 1.68
N GLY A 25 11.01 5.89 2.04
CA GLY A 25 12.38 5.66 1.57
C GLY A 25 12.64 6.10 0.12
N ALA A 26 13.90 6.44 -0.18
CA ALA A 26 14.30 7.06 -1.45
C ALA A 26 13.95 6.24 -2.70
N THR A 27 13.94 4.91 -2.60
CA THR A 27 13.63 4.02 -3.73
C THR A 27 12.17 4.18 -4.17
N ALA A 28 11.22 4.28 -3.24
CA ALA A 28 9.81 4.44 -3.58
C ALA A 28 9.58 5.77 -4.33
N TYR A 29 10.14 6.87 -3.81
CA TYR A 29 10.07 8.17 -4.48
C TYR A 29 10.66 8.13 -5.90
N ARG A 30 11.80 7.46 -6.10
CA ARG A 30 12.41 7.32 -7.43
C ARG A 30 11.54 6.50 -8.38
N LEU A 31 10.94 5.39 -7.92
CA LEU A 31 10.06 4.57 -8.74
C LEU A 31 8.84 5.36 -9.22
N VAL A 32 8.17 6.08 -8.31
CA VAL A 32 6.99 6.89 -8.64
C VAL A 32 7.36 8.07 -9.53
N ALA A 33 8.46 8.77 -9.23
CA ALA A 33 8.97 9.86 -10.08
C ALA A 33 9.30 9.39 -11.49
N ASN A 34 9.97 8.23 -11.64
CA ASN A 34 10.28 7.65 -12.94
C ASN A 34 9.02 7.25 -13.71
N HIS A 35 7.96 6.78 -13.02
CA HIS A 35 6.67 6.52 -13.66
C HIS A 35 6.06 7.79 -14.22
N MET A 36 5.95 8.84 -13.40
CA MET A 36 5.37 10.13 -13.80
C MET A 36 6.18 10.81 -14.92
N ALA A 37 7.51 10.72 -14.89
CA ALA A 37 8.37 11.30 -15.92
C ALA A 37 8.14 10.72 -17.33
N ARG A 38 7.54 9.52 -17.43
CA ARG A 38 7.15 8.91 -18.71
C ARG A 38 5.87 9.47 -19.30
N GLN A 39 5.18 10.40 -18.60
CA GLN A 39 3.90 10.97 -19.01
C GLN A 39 2.87 9.86 -19.31
N PRO A 40 2.52 9.05 -18.29
CA PRO A 40 1.61 7.92 -18.48
C PRO A 40 0.29 8.39 -19.08
N ALA A 41 -0.30 7.56 -19.94
CA ALA A 41 -1.60 7.83 -20.53
C ALA A 41 -2.70 7.89 -19.47
N ASP A 42 -3.82 8.52 -19.79
CA ASP A 42 -4.98 8.58 -18.89
C ASP A 42 -5.40 7.16 -18.46
N GLY A 43 -5.46 6.95 -17.15
CA GLY A 43 -5.79 5.65 -16.55
C GLY A 43 -4.58 4.74 -16.26
N ASP A 44 -3.36 5.08 -16.70
CA ASP A 44 -2.15 4.33 -16.35
C ASP A 44 -1.61 4.74 -14.96
N GLN A 45 -2.18 4.09 -13.96
CA GLN A 45 -1.91 4.32 -12.54
C GLN A 45 -0.88 3.32 -12.01
N ALA A 46 -0.04 3.77 -11.07
CA ALA A 46 0.94 2.94 -10.41
C ALA A 46 0.96 3.20 -8.89
N MET A 47 1.38 2.19 -8.15
CA MET A 47 1.56 2.23 -6.69
C MET A 47 2.94 1.67 -6.34
N ALA A 48 3.63 2.29 -5.39
CA ALA A 48 4.78 1.68 -4.74
C ALA A 48 4.28 0.67 -3.69
N GLY A 49 4.47 -0.62 -3.96
CA GLY A 49 4.15 -1.69 -3.02
C GLY A 49 5.33 -2.06 -2.12
N TYR A 50 5.03 -2.47 -0.88
CA TYR A 50 6.00 -2.94 0.11
C TYR A 50 5.76 -4.40 0.48
N ARG A 51 6.72 -5.03 1.15
CA ARG A 51 6.51 -6.35 1.75
C ARG A 51 5.99 -6.20 3.17
N LEU A 52 4.93 -6.94 3.50
CA LEU A 52 4.29 -6.88 4.81
C LEU A 52 5.30 -7.03 5.97
N ARG A 53 6.26 -7.95 5.86
CA ARG A 53 7.28 -8.21 6.89
C ARG A 53 8.11 -6.98 7.26
N GLN A 54 8.23 -6.02 6.35
CA GLN A 54 9.00 -4.78 6.57
C GLN A 54 8.20 -3.73 7.34
N THR A 55 6.91 -3.94 7.54
CA THR A 55 6.00 -2.95 8.15
C THR A 55 5.36 -3.43 9.45
N LEU A 56 5.80 -4.56 9.99
CA LEU A 56 5.32 -5.07 11.27
C LEU A 56 5.89 -4.25 12.43
N SER A 57 5.05 -4.00 13.44
CA SER A 57 5.46 -3.33 14.67
C SER A 57 5.67 -4.34 15.80
N PRO A 58 6.72 -4.21 16.62
CA PRO A 58 6.85 -4.98 17.86
C PRO A 58 5.93 -4.47 18.97
N HIS A 59 5.31 -3.29 18.81
CA HIS A 59 4.55 -2.61 19.85
C HIS A 59 3.02 -2.74 19.70
N GLY A 60 2.53 -3.43 18.68
CA GLY A 60 1.09 -3.62 18.45
C GLY A 60 0.75 -4.14 17.06
N GLY A 61 -0.53 -4.42 16.85
CA GLY A 61 -1.08 -4.77 15.54
C GLY A 61 -1.03 -3.60 14.57
N VAL A 62 -0.86 -3.89 13.28
CA VAL A 62 -0.94 -2.89 12.20
C VAL A 62 -2.06 -3.24 11.23
N SER A 63 -2.69 -2.24 10.64
CA SER A 63 -3.66 -2.45 9.55
C SER A 63 -3.00 -2.17 8.21
N ARG A 64 -3.19 -3.06 7.22
CA ARG A 64 -2.62 -2.93 5.88
C ARG A 64 -3.62 -3.37 4.82
N GLY A 65 -3.57 -2.73 3.65
CA GLY A 65 -4.21 -3.24 2.45
C GLY A 65 -3.29 -4.28 1.79
N ILE A 66 -3.70 -5.54 1.80
CA ILE A 66 -3.00 -6.61 1.07
C ILE A 66 -3.43 -6.53 -0.40
N CYS A 67 -2.43 -6.46 -1.28
CA CYS A 67 -2.61 -6.32 -2.72
C CYS A 67 -2.58 -7.68 -3.40
N ASP A 68 -3.61 -7.97 -4.19
CA ASP A 68 -3.64 -9.06 -5.16
C ASP A 68 -3.05 -8.54 -6.47
N VAL A 69 -2.05 -9.25 -7.01
CA VAL A 69 -1.29 -8.81 -8.18
C VAL A 69 -1.19 -9.94 -9.20
N GLU A 70 -1.65 -9.67 -10.41
CA GLU A 70 -1.60 -10.58 -11.56
C GLU A 70 -0.90 -9.88 -12.72
N ASP A 71 0.09 -10.54 -13.35
CA ASP A 71 0.89 -9.99 -14.46
C ASP A 71 1.49 -8.59 -14.21
N GLY A 72 1.76 -8.28 -12.94
CA GLY A 72 2.31 -6.99 -12.51
C GLY A 72 1.28 -5.89 -12.27
N PHE A 73 -0.01 -6.17 -12.48
CA PHE A 73 -1.12 -5.25 -12.24
C PHE A 73 -1.85 -5.56 -10.94
N LEU A 74 -2.27 -4.51 -10.24
CA LEU A 74 -3.13 -4.63 -9.07
C LEU A 74 -4.54 -5.04 -9.51
N THR A 75 -5.01 -6.21 -9.08
CA THR A 75 -6.35 -6.72 -9.38
C THR A 75 -7.32 -6.55 -8.21
N GLY A 76 -6.79 -6.48 -7.00
CA GLY A 76 -7.59 -6.34 -5.79
C GLY A 76 -6.79 -5.78 -4.63
N ILE A 77 -7.50 -5.15 -3.70
CA ILE A 77 -6.96 -4.76 -2.40
C ILE A 77 -7.95 -5.16 -1.32
N ARG A 78 -7.46 -5.84 -0.29
CA ARG A 78 -8.24 -6.24 0.87
C ARG A 78 -7.60 -5.71 2.15
N GLU A 79 -8.39 -5.01 2.94
CA GLU A 79 -7.93 -4.51 4.23
C GLU A 79 -7.82 -5.68 5.23
N VAL A 80 -6.69 -5.74 5.91
CA VAL A 80 -6.43 -6.69 7.00
C VAL A 80 -5.97 -5.90 8.22
N LEU A 81 -6.70 -6.09 9.31
CA LEU A 81 -6.55 -5.40 10.58
C LEU A 81 -5.72 -6.24 11.55
N GLU A 82 -5.20 -5.60 12.60
CA GLU A 82 -4.54 -6.26 13.73
C GLU A 82 -3.42 -7.23 13.31
N ILE A 83 -2.71 -6.91 12.22
CA ILE A 83 -1.62 -7.75 11.73
C ILE A 83 -0.46 -7.70 12.72
N ARG A 84 -0.05 -8.86 13.22
CA ARG A 84 0.97 -8.98 14.27
C ARG A 84 1.81 -10.23 14.10
N GLN A 85 3.07 -10.13 14.52
CA GLN A 85 3.94 -11.29 14.67
C GLN A 85 3.58 -12.05 15.95
N THR A 86 3.39 -13.36 15.85
CA THR A 86 3.15 -14.26 16.99
C THR A 86 4.21 -15.36 17.02
N ALA A 87 4.20 -16.17 18.08
CA ALA A 87 5.04 -17.37 18.19
C ALA A 87 4.76 -18.42 17.09
N ARG A 88 3.60 -18.36 16.44
CA ARG A 88 3.18 -19.31 15.38
C ARG A 88 3.34 -18.75 13.97
N GLY A 89 3.80 -17.50 13.82
CA GLY A 89 3.86 -16.80 12.54
C GLY A 89 3.12 -15.47 12.55
N ILE A 90 2.91 -14.89 11.37
CA ILE A 90 2.19 -13.63 11.22
C ILE A 90 0.70 -13.95 11.05
N VAL A 91 -0.15 -13.27 11.81
CA VAL A 91 -1.60 -13.39 11.70
C VAL A 91 -2.21 -12.01 11.55
N GLY A 92 -3.40 -11.93 10.94
CA GLY A 92 -4.21 -10.73 10.86
C GLY A 92 -5.67 -11.09 10.67
N ARG A 93 -6.55 -10.09 10.67
CA ARG A 93 -8.00 -10.28 10.53
C ARG A 93 -8.53 -9.48 9.34
N PRO A 94 -9.06 -10.12 8.28
CA PRO A 94 -9.65 -9.39 7.17
C PRO A 94 -10.79 -8.48 7.64
N ALA A 95 -10.86 -7.26 7.11
CA ALA A 95 -11.95 -6.34 7.44
C ALA A 95 -13.31 -6.97 7.05
N GLY A 96 -14.27 -6.96 7.98
CA GLY A 96 -15.57 -7.59 7.80
C GLY A 96 -15.62 -9.09 8.13
N SER A 97 -14.54 -9.68 8.63
CA SER A 97 -14.49 -11.03 9.17
C SER A 97 -13.97 -11.02 10.61
N ASP A 98 -14.46 -11.93 11.44
CA ASP A 98 -13.92 -12.17 12.79
C ASP A 98 -12.84 -13.26 12.80
N ASP A 99 -12.62 -13.95 11.68
CA ASP A 99 -11.65 -15.03 11.59
C ASP A 99 -10.23 -14.50 11.35
N GLU A 100 -9.26 -15.01 12.14
CA GLU A 100 -7.85 -14.75 11.88
C GLU A 100 -7.36 -15.57 10.67
N VAL A 101 -6.57 -14.93 9.82
CA VAL A 101 -5.86 -15.56 8.71
C VAL A 101 -4.36 -15.55 8.96
N ALA A 102 -3.70 -16.65 8.57
CA ALA A 102 -2.25 -16.72 8.56
C ALA A 102 -1.69 -15.94 7.36
N LEU A 103 -0.59 -15.23 7.58
CA LEU A 103 0.14 -14.46 6.57
C LEU A 103 1.60 -14.91 6.54
N THR A 104 2.21 -14.81 5.37
CA THR A 104 3.60 -15.24 5.11
C THR A 104 4.62 -14.12 5.39
N GLY A 105 4.16 -12.87 5.36
CA GLY A 105 4.98 -11.67 5.41
C GLY A 105 5.54 -11.24 4.04
N ASP A 106 5.39 -12.06 2.99
CA ASP A 106 5.77 -11.70 1.63
C ASP A 106 4.63 -11.06 0.84
N GLU A 107 3.45 -10.92 1.43
CA GLU A 107 2.34 -10.22 0.82
C GLU A 107 2.77 -8.83 0.39
N ARG A 108 2.38 -8.46 -0.84
CA ARG A 108 2.49 -7.08 -1.29
C ARG A 108 1.43 -6.28 -0.56
N ILE A 109 1.84 -5.16 0.00
CA ILE A 109 0.94 -4.26 0.71
C ILE A 109 1.00 -2.86 0.12
N SER A 110 -0.12 -2.16 0.24
CA SER A 110 -0.15 -0.70 0.19
C SER A 110 0.10 -0.14 1.59
N THR A 111 0.79 0.98 1.63
CA THR A 111 0.95 1.85 2.81
C THR A 111 0.20 3.14 2.56
#